data_AF-A0A8J3I4B1-F1
#
_entry.id   AF-A0A8J3I4B1-F1
#
_cell.length_a   1.000
_cell.length_b   1.000
_cell.length_c   1.000
_cell.angle_alpha   90.00
_cell.angle_beta   90.00
_cell.angle_gamma   90.00
#
_symmetry.space_group_name_H-M   'P 1'
#
loop_
_entity.id
_entity.type
_entity.pdbx_description
1 polymer ?
#
loop_
_entity_poly.entity_id
_entity_poly.type
_entity_poly.pdbx_seq_one_letter_code
_entity_poly.pdbx_strand_id
1 'polypeptide(L)'
;MMTSRHVSAELLHRLFRPRSIALVGATDNSRWSIFTFENLKTYGFSGPIYLVNPNRTIVHGEQAYKTLHALPEPVDLAFIMLPTKYVLSTIKEAAELGTTNFVVLTSGFSEVGERV
;
A
#
# COMPACT_ATOMS: atom_id res chain seq x y z
N MET A 1 3.79 -21.68 -19.81
CA MET A 1 2.48 -22.01 -19.22
C MET A 1 2.48 -21.54 -17.78
N MET A 2 1.70 -20.51 -17.44
CA MET A 2 1.44 -20.19 -16.04
C MET A 2 0.51 -21.27 -15.49
N THR A 3 1.01 -22.08 -14.55
CA THR A 3 0.15 -23.01 -13.80
C THR A 3 -0.89 -22.19 -13.06
N SER A 4 -2.17 -22.41 -13.36
CA SER A 4 -3.26 -21.83 -12.59
C SER A 4 -3.13 -22.32 -11.14
N ARG A 5 -2.66 -21.44 -10.25
CA ARG A 5 -2.68 -21.70 -8.81
C ARG A 5 -4.08 -21.41 -8.31
N HIS A 6 -4.69 -22.38 -7.66
CA HIS A 6 -5.97 -22.18 -6.99
C HIS A 6 -5.77 -21.16 -5.87
N VAL A 7 -6.45 -20.01 -5.96
CA VAL A 7 -6.50 -19.03 -4.87
C VAL A 7 -7.48 -19.55 -3.82
N SER A 8 -7.02 -19.76 -2.58
CA SER A 8 -7.87 -20.17 -1.47
C SER A 8 -8.36 -18.95 -0.68
N ALA A 9 -9.48 -19.10 0.01
CA ALA A 9 -9.96 -18.07 0.94
C ALA A 9 -8.91 -17.73 2.01
N GLU A 10 -8.16 -18.74 2.45
CA GLU A 10 -7.06 -18.60 3.41
C GLU A 10 -5.96 -17.66 2.88
N LEU A 11 -5.61 -17.78 1.59
CA LEU A 11 -4.60 -16.93 0.95
C LEU A 11 -5.04 -15.46 0.91
N LEU A 12 -6.35 -15.21 0.73
CA LEU A 12 -6.91 -13.86 0.69
C LEU A 12 -7.27 -13.31 2.06
N HIS A 13 -7.15 -14.09 3.14
CA HIS A 13 -7.57 -13.66 4.47
C HIS A 13 -6.85 -12.38 4.90
N ARG A 14 -5.54 -12.29 4.65
CA ARG A 14 -4.72 -11.12 4.97
C ARG A 14 -4.93 -9.92 4.03
N LEU A 15 -5.53 -10.12 2.86
CA LEU A 15 -5.97 -9.03 1.98
C LEU A 15 -7.24 -8.37 2.53
N PHE A 16 -8.23 -9.17 2.97
CA PHE A 16 -9.52 -8.64 3.44
C PHE A 16 -9.55 -8.32 4.94
N ARG A 17 -8.69 -8.94 5.73
CA ARG A 17 -8.55 -8.72 7.19
C ARG A 17 -7.07 -8.54 7.56
N PRO A 18 -6.40 -7.49 7.03
CA PRO A 18 -5.02 -7.20 7.39
C PRO A 18 -4.93 -6.83 8.87
N ARG A 19 -3.84 -7.21 9.54
CA ARG A 19 -3.49 -6.71 10.88
C ARG A 19 -2.89 -5.32 10.83
N SER A 20 -2.25 -4.96 9.73
CA SER A 20 -1.55 -3.69 9.55
C SER A 20 -1.61 -3.27 8.07
N ILE A 21 -1.68 -1.96 7.83
CA ILE A 21 -1.75 -1.39 6.49
C ILE A 21 -0.67 -0.32 6.36
N ALA A 22 0.08 -0.31 5.25
CA ALA A 22 0.88 0.85 4.83
C ALA A 22 0.17 1.63 3.72
N LEU A 23 0.01 2.94 3.89
CA LEU A 23 -0.40 3.86 2.83
C LEU A 23 0.85 4.44 2.17
N VAL A 24 1.26 3.87 1.04
CA VAL A 24 2.49 4.25 0.34
C VAL A 24 2.22 5.35 -0.67
N GLY A 25 2.92 6.47 -0.52
CA GLY A 25 2.58 7.71 -1.22
C GLY A 25 1.54 8.55 -0.48
N ALA A 26 1.39 8.35 0.84
CA ALA A 26 0.48 9.14 1.66
C ALA A 26 0.83 10.63 1.59
N THR A 27 -0.16 11.50 1.38
CA THR A 27 0.05 12.96 1.27
C THR A 27 -1.25 13.72 1.49
N ASP A 28 -1.17 14.91 2.11
CA ASP A 28 -2.31 15.82 2.30
C ASP A 28 -2.77 16.49 0.98
N ASN A 29 -1.99 16.34 -0.09
CA ASN A 29 -2.26 16.98 -1.37
C ASN A 29 -3.09 16.09 -2.33
N SER A 30 -3.43 14.87 -1.93
CA SER A 30 -4.15 13.90 -2.77
C SER A 30 -5.48 13.54 -2.12
N ARG A 31 -6.57 13.80 -2.84
CA ARG A 31 -7.93 13.42 -2.41
C ARG A 31 -8.04 11.91 -2.15
N TRP A 32 -7.34 11.09 -2.95
CA TRP A 32 -7.31 9.63 -2.75
C TRP A 32 -6.59 9.23 -1.47
N SER A 33 -5.49 9.91 -1.13
CA SER A 33 -4.77 9.62 0.10
C SER A 33 -5.57 10.03 1.33
N ILE A 34 -6.19 11.23 1.30
CA ILE A 34 -7.07 11.72 2.36
C ILE A 34 -8.21 10.72 2.58
N PHE A 35 -8.96 10.39 1.53
CA PHE A 35 -10.11 9.50 1.65
C PHE A 35 -9.76 8.09 2.07
N THR A 36 -8.63 7.55 1.61
CA THR A 36 -8.20 6.20 2.03
C THR A 36 -7.90 6.19 3.52
N PHE A 37 -7.18 7.20 4.02
CA PHE A 37 -6.86 7.31 5.44
C PHE A 37 -8.13 7.57 6.29
N GLU A 38 -8.96 8.53 5.90
CA GLU A 38 -10.21 8.84 6.58
C GLU A 38 -11.14 7.63 6.63
N ASN A 39 -11.33 6.90 5.52
CA ASN A 39 -12.17 5.71 5.50
C ASN A 39 -11.67 4.64 6.48
N LEU A 40 -10.36 4.38 6.52
CA LEU A 40 -9.80 3.42 7.48
C LEU A 40 -10.08 3.82 8.92
N LYS A 41 -10.01 5.12 9.24
CA LYS A 41 -10.34 5.65 10.57
C LYS A 41 -11.85 5.59 10.87
N THR A 42 -12.68 6.14 9.97
CA THR A 42 -14.13 6.26 10.13
C THR A 42 -14.81 4.91 10.24
N TYR A 43 -14.36 3.91 9.46
CA TYR A 43 -14.92 2.56 9.50
C TYR A 43 -14.22 1.63 10.50
N GLY A 44 -13.33 2.17 11.35
CA GLY A 44 -12.83 1.47 12.53
C GLY A 44 -11.80 0.37 12.24
N PHE A 45 -10.90 0.56 11.28
CA PHE A 45 -9.74 -0.32 11.14
C PHE A 45 -8.92 -0.31 12.43
N SER A 46 -8.82 -1.48 13.08
CA SER A 46 -8.25 -1.61 14.43
C SER A 46 -6.74 -1.80 14.45
N GLY A 47 -6.13 -2.04 13.29
CA GLY A 47 -4.68 -2.22 13.13
C GLY A 47 -3.93 -0.91 12.97
N PRO A 48 -2.58 -0.92 13.06
CA PRO A 48 -1.78 0.25 12.73
C PRO A 48 -1.89 0.62 11.24
N ILE A 49 -1.99 1.92 11.00
CA ILE A 49 -1.96 2.54 9.67
C ILE A 49 -0.64 3.28 9.55
N TYR A 50 0.29 2.75 8.76
CA TYR A 50 1.59 3.37 8.54
C TYR A 50 1.55 4.27 7.32
N LEU A 51 1.83 5.56 7.50
CA LEU A 51 1.92 6.51 6.40
C LEU A 51 3.36 6.52 5.86
N VAL A 52 3.55 6.33 4.55
CA VAL A 52 4.89 6.33 3.94
C VAL A 52 5.01 7.47 2.94
N ASN A 53 5.91 8.40 3.23
CA ASN A 53 6.25 9.53 2.38
C ASN A 53 7.74 9.93 2.58
N PRO A 54 8.56 9.96 1.52
CA PRO A 54 9.99 10.28 1.66
C PRO A 54 10.28 11.74 2.01
N ASN A 55 9.30 12.63 1.81
CA ASN A 55 9.46 14.08 1.89
C ASN A 55 8.72 14.70 3.08
N ARG A 56 7.89 13.94 3.79
CA ARG A 56 7.07 14.44 4.90
C ARG A 56 7.22 13.54 6.11
N THR A 57 7.41 14.15 7.28
CA THR A 57 7.47 13.46 8.57
C THR A 57 6.10 13.39 9.26
N ILE A 58 5.14 14.22 8.83
CA ILE A 58 3.74 14.22 9.26
C ILE A 58 2.86 14.26 8.02
N VAL A 59 1.83 13.41 7.98
CA VAL A 59 0.79 13.36 6.94
C VAL A 59 -0.54 13.02 7.62
N HIS A 60 -1.63 13.65 7.23
CA HIS A 60 -2.96 13.47 7.84
C HIS A 60 -2.98 13.66 9.37
N GLY A 61 -2.06 14.47 9.90
CA GLY A 61 -1.87 14.70 11.32
C GLY A 61 -1.15 13.57 12.08
N GLU A 62 -0.70 12.52 11.40
CA GLU A 62 0.02 11.38 11.99
C GLU A 62 1.46 11.27 11.46
N GLN A 63 2.28 10.51 12.20
CA GLN A 63 3.67 10.26 11.81
C GLN A 63 3.73 9.55 10.45
N ALA A 64 4.59 10.07 9.58
CA ALA A 64 4.95 9.44 8.32
C ALA A 64 6.40 8.95 8.35
N TYR A 65 6.61 7.78 7.76
CA TYR A 65 7.89 7.11 7.62
C TYR A 65 8.47 7.40 6.23
N LYS A 66 9.79 7.59 6.17
CA LYS A 66 10.48 7.94 4.92
C LYS A 66 10.44 6.81 3.88
N THR A 67 10.51 5.56 4.35
CA THR A 67 10.61 4.35 3.53
C THR A 67 9.86 3.21 4.21
N LEU A 68 9.60 2.12 3.47
CA LEU A 68 9.01 0.90 4.04
C LEU A 68 9.98 0.22 5.03
N HIS A 69 11.28 0.36 4.81
CA HIS A 69 12.33 -0.14 5.71
C HIS A 69 12.33 0.54 7.09
N ALA A 70 11.78 1.74 7.19
CA ALA A 70 11.71 2.48 8.45
C ALA A 70 10.49 2.08 9.30
N LEU A 71 9.60 1.22 8.77
CA LEU A 71 8.46 0.73 9.52
C LEU A 71 8.92 -0.18 10.67
N PRO A 72 8.23 -0.16 11.82
CA PRO A 72 8.59 -0.99 12.96
C PRO A 72 8.37 -2.49 12.69
N GLU A 73 7.48 -2.84 11.75
CA GLU A 73 7.19 -4.20 11.33
C GLU A 73 6.72 -4.24 9.87
N PRO A 74 6.85 -5.39 9.19
CA PRO A 74 6.21 -5.62 7.90
C PRO A 74 4.69 -5.47 7.97
N VAL A 75 4.07 -5.03 6.87
CA VAL A 75 2.62 -4.88 6.80
C VAL A 75 1.95 -6.07 6.13
N ASP A 76 0.72 -6.39 6.56
CA ASP A 76 -0.08 -7.39 5.86
C ASP A 76 -0.52 -6.89 4.47
N LEU A 77 -0.79 -5.58 4.34
CA LEU A 77 -1.24 -4.94 3.10
C LEU A 77 -0.54 -3.60 2.85
N ALA A 78 0.01 -3.41 1.65
CA ALA A 78 0.48 -2.11 1.17
C ALA A 78 -0.50 -1.52 0.13
N PHE A 79 -1.04 -0.34 0.42
CA PHE A 79 -1.89 0.42 -0.48
C PHE A 79 -1.03 1.45 -1.23
N ILE A 80 -0.82 1.24 -2.53
CA ILE A 80 0.15 1.97 -3.36
C ILE A 80 -0.53 3.11 -4.12
N MET A 81 -0.10 4.35 -3.85
CA MET A 81 -0.58 5.60 -4.46
C MET A 81 0.58 6.42 -5.03
N LEU A 82 1.50 5.76 -5.72
CA LEU A 82 2.71 6.38 -6.29
C LEU A 82 2.58 6.60 -7.80
N PRO A 83 3.35 7.50 -8.41
CA PRO A 83 3.53 7.52 -9.86
C PRO A 83 3.98 6.15 -10.39
N THR A 84 3.48 5.74 -11.57
CA THR A 84 3.66 4.41 -12.19
C THR A 84 5.12 3.93 -12.17
N LYS A 85 6.07 4.81 -12.48
CA LYS A 85 7.51 4.51 -12.52
C LYS A 85 8.11 4.02 -11.20
N TYR A 86 7.45 4.26 -10.07
CA TYR A 86 7.91 3.82 -8.75
C TYR A 86 7.19 2.57 -8.23
N VAL A 87 6.05 2.20 -8.83
CA VAL A 87 5.17 1.15 -8.30
C VAL A 87 5.89 -0.20 -8.25
N LEU A 88 6.53 -0.62 -9.35
CA LEU A 88 7.19 -1.94 -9.40
C LEU A 88 8.36 -2.04 -8.41
N SER A 89 9.19 -1.00 -8.28
CA SER A 89 10.29 -1.00 -7.31
C SER A 89 9.77 -1.05 -5.88
N THR A 90 8.71 -0.30 -5.56
CA THR A 90 8.10 -0.28 -4.23
C THR A 90 7.44 -1.62 -3.88
N ILE A 91 6.76 -2.27 -4.84
CA ILE A 91 6.16 -3.60 -4.60
C ILE A 91 7.26 -4.63 -4.31
N LYS A 92 8.36 -4.61 -5.08
CA LYS A 92 9.51 -5.49 -4.84
C LYS A 92 10.11 -5.25 -3.45
N GLU A 93 10.35 -3.99 -3.09
CA GLU A 93 10.86 -3.60 -1.78
C GLU A 93 9.95 -4.10 -0.65
N ALA A 94 8.64 -3.87 -0.73
CA ALA A 94 7.73 -4.31 0.32
C ALA A 94 7.64 -5.85 0.40
N ALA A 95 7.71 -6.53 -0.74
CA ALA A 95 7.70 -7.99 -0.80
C ALA A 95 8.95 -8.60 -0.16
N GLU A 96 10.12 -7.99 -0.37
CA GLU A 96 11.37 -8.37 0.31
C GLU A 96 11.28 -8.20 1.83
N LEU A 97 10.55 -7.19 2.30
CA LEU A 97 10.25 -6.99 3.72
C LEU A 97 9.17 -7.94 4.26
N GLY A 98 8.53 -8.76 3.43
CA GLY A 98 7.51 -9.73 3.84
C GLY A 98 6.07 -9.27 3.67
N THR A 99 5.83 -8.13 3.02
CA THR A 99 4.46 -7.72 2.61
C THR A 99 3.94 -8.67 1.54
N THR A 100 2.76 -9.25 1.77
CA THR A 100 2.20 -10.27 0.87
C THR A 100 1.02 -9.77 0.04
N ASN A 101 0.38 -8.66 0.42
CA ASN A 101 -0.81 -8.14 -0.26
C ASN A 101 -0.62 -6.69 -0.69
N PHE A 102 -1.12 -6.38 -1.89
CA PHE A 102 -0.95 -5.08 -2.51
C PHE A 102 -2.26 -4.61 -3.12
N VAL A 103 -2.64 -3.37 -2.83
CA VAL A 103 -3.71 -2.66 -3.53
C VAL A 103 -3.06 -1.52 -4.30
N VAL A 104 -3.06 -1.59 -5.62
CA VAL A 104 -2.45 -0.57 -6.48
C VAL A 104 -3.54 0.34 -7.01
N LEU A 105 -3.61 1.57 -6.50
CA LEU A 105 -4.55 2.57 -6.99
C LEU A 105 -4.05 3.24 -8.28
N THR A 106 -2.74 3.28 -8.47
CA THR A 106 -2.07 3.90 -9.61
C THR A 106 -2.58 3.35 -10.94
N SER A 107 -2.98 4.24 -11.83
CA SER A 107 -3.27 3.95 -13.24
C SER A 107 -2.08 4.28 -14.15
N GLY A 108 -2.23 4.07 -15.45
CA GLY A 108 -1.22 4.21 -16.48
C GLY A 108 -0.44 2.92 -16.76
N PHE A 109 -1.04 1.74 -16.57
CA PHE A 109 -0.43 0.45 -16.92
C PHE A 109 -0.98 -0.06 -18.27
N SER A 110 -1.31 -1.35 -18.40
CA SER A 110 -1.73 -1.95 -19.66
C SER A 110 -2.97 -1.30 -20.29
N GLU A 111 -3.80 -0.61 -19.51
CA GLU A 111 -5.00 0.08 -19.99
C GLU A 111 -4.70 1.29 -20.88
N VAL A 112 -3.47 1.80 -20.88
CA VAL A 112 -3.02 2.88 -21.79
C VAL A 112 -2.19 2.39 -22.97
N GLY A 113 -2.12 1.06 -23.20
CA GLY A 113 -1.32 0.42 -24.25
C GLY A 113 0.06 -0.04 -23.79
N GLU A 114 0.91 -0.48 -24.73
CA GLU A 114 2.29 -0.92 -24.45
C GLU A 114 3.16 0.27 -24.01
N ARG A 115 3.17 0.55 -22.71
CA ARG A 115 4.22 1.30 -22.03
C ARG A 115 4.41 0.73 -20.63
N VAL A 116 5.28 -0.27 -20.52
CA VAL A 116 5.91 -0.67 -19.24
C VAL A 116 7.42 -0.74 -19.46
#